data_AF-A0A2K1IWD2-F1
#
_entry.id   AF-A0A2K1IWD2-F1
#
_cell.length_a   1.000
_cell.length_b   1.000
_cell.length_c   1.000
_cell.angle_alpha   90.00
_cell.angle_beta   90.00
_cell.angle_gamma   90.00
#
_symmetry.space_group_name_H-M   'P 1'
#
loop_
_entity.id
_entity.type
_entity.pdbx_description
1 polymer ?
#
loop_
_entity_poly.entity_id
_entity_poly.type
_entity_poly.pdbx_seq_one_letter_code
_entity_poly.pdbx_strand_id
1 'polypeptide(L)'
;MFEFKVRRCMRETSHDWTDCPFAQPGEKVRRHDLQRHHYSRMACPDFRKESCRRGNACELAHGVFECWMHPARYQTQPYKDGRNCPRPVYFFMHTPEQLRLLPATA
;
A
#
# COMPACT_ATOMS: atom_id res chain seq x y z
N MET A 1 2.42 0.36 -8.82
CA MET A 1 2.82 0.28 -7.38
C MET A 1 3.07 1.65 -6.76
N PHE A 2 3.92 2.51 -7.32
CA PHE A 2 4.33 3.76 -6.67
C PHE A 2 3.27 4.87 -6.62
N GLU A 3 2.25 4.81 -7.48
CA GLU A 3 1.26 5.89 -7.59
C GLU A 3 -0.08 5.59 -6.92
N PHE A 4 -0.42 4.31 -6.72
CA PHE A 4 -1.71 3.88 -6.20
C PHE A 4 -1.93 4.40 -4.77
N LYS A 5 -3.02 5.13 -4.55
CA LYS A 5 -3.41 5.79 -3.29
C LYS A 5 -2.38 6.79 -2.75
N VAL A 6 -1.51 7.32 -3.61
CA VAL A 6 -0.53 8.37 -3.23
C VAL A 6 -1.09 9.77 -3.51
N ARG A 7 -1.53 10.02 -4.74
CA ARG A 7 -2.10 11.31 -5.15
C ARG A 7 -3.56 11.42 -4.72
N ARG A 8 -4.02 12.64 -4.39
CA ARG A 8 -5.42 12.91 -4.03
C ARG A 8 -6.34 12.72 -5.23
N CYS A 9 -7.54 12.21 -4.99
CA CYS A 9 -8.59 12.15 -6.00
C CYS A 9 -9.10 13.56 -6.32
N MET A 10 -9.36 13.82 -7.61
CA MET A 10 -9.90 15.09 -8.11
C MET A 10 -11.32 14.93 -8.67
N ARG A 11 -11.94 13.75 -8.52
CA ARG A 11 -13.32 13.54 -8.97
C ARG A 11 -14.26 14.35 -8.09
N GLU A 12 -15.18 15.06 -8.73
CA GLU A 12 -16.19 15.87 -8.04
C GLU A 12 -17.32 15.01 -7.47
N THR A 13 -17.56 13.84 -8.05
CA THR A 13 -18.62 12.92 -7.63
C THR A 13 -18.10 11.86 -6.67
N SER A 14 -18.93 11.51 -5.68
CA SER A 14 -18.70 10.38 -4.80
C SER A 14 -18.68 9.08 -5.60
N HIS A 15 -17.73 8.20 -5.27
CA HIS A 15 -17.55 6.91 -5.93
C HIS A 15 -16.90 5.93 -4.96
N ASP A 16 -16.92 4.64 -5.30
CA ASP A 16 -16.27 3.62 -4.49
C ASP A 16 -14.76 3.88 -4.42
N TRP A 17 -14.27 4.01 -3.20
CA TRP A 17 -12.86 4.24 -2.94
C TRP A 17 -12.02 3.02 -3.31
N THR A 18 -12.57 1.80 -3.25
CA THR A 18 -11.84 0.57 -3.54
C THR A 18 -11.42 0.47 -5.01
N ASP A 19 -12.21 1.08 -5.91
CA ASP A 19 -11.93 1.17 -7.35
C ASP A 19 -11.12 2.43 -7.73
N CYS A 20 -11.02 3.40 -6.82
CA CYS A 20 -10.29 4.64 -7.10
C CYS A 20 -8.80 4.46 -6.87
N PRO A 21 -7.92 4.69 -7.88
CA PRO A 21 -6.48 4.61 -7.69
C PRO A 21 -5.90 5.80 -6.91
N PHE A 22 -6.72 6.79 -6.57
CA PHE A 22 -6.32 8.01 -5.87
C PHE A 22 -6.81 8.00 -4.41
N ALA A 23 -6.05 8.65 -3.53
CA ALA A 23 -6.38 8.80 -2.12
C ALA A 23 -7.56 9.74 -1.91
N GLN A 24 -8.54 9.30 -1.12
CA GLN A 24 -9.64 10.12 -0.65
C GLN A 24 -9.28 10.83 0.68
N PRO A 25 -9.88 11.99 0.98
CA PRO A 25 -9.72 12.63 2.29
C PRO A 25 -10.14 11.70 3.43
N GLY A 26 -9.31 11.61 4.48
CA GLY A 26 -9.60 10.78 5.67
C GLY A 26 -9.45 9.27 5.49
N GLU A 27 -9.11 8.80 4.29
CA GLU A 27 -9.01 7.38 3.97
C GLU A 27 -7.76 6.75 4.60
N LYS A 28 -7.94 5.68 5.39
CA LYS A 28 -6.84 4.94 6.04
C LYS A 28 -5.95 4.15 5.07
N VAL A 29 -6.29 4.13 3.78
CA VAL A 29 -5.52 3.45 2.73
C VAL A 29 -4.67 4.40 1.90
N ARG A 30 -4.69 5.70 2.21
CA ARG A 30 -3.73 6.68 1.68
C ARG A 30 -2.31 6.19 1.95
N ARG A 31 -1.43 6.40 0.97
CA ARG A 31 -0.01 6.07 1.05
C ARG A 31 0.85 7.30 0.90
N HIS A 32 1.96 7.34 1.62
CA HIS A 32 3.04 8.28 1.38
C HIS A 32 3.80 7.90 0.11
N ASP A 33 4.24 8.92 -0.63
CA ASP A 33 5.08 8.75 -1.81
C ASP A 33 6.46 8.25 -1.37
N LEU A 34 6.81 7.02 -1.76
CA LEU A 34 8.10 6.41 -1.44
C LEU A 34 9.29 7.11 -2.06
N GLN A 35 9.10 7.97 -3.07
CA GLN A 35 10.18 8.80 -3.62
C GLN A 35 10.47 10.04 -2.75
N ARG A 36 9.50 10.44 -1.91
CA ARG A 36 9.61 11.61 -1.02
C ARG A 36 9.78 11.21 0.44
N HIS A 37 9.30 10.03 0.81
CA HIS A 37 9.25 9.52 2.17
C HIS A 37 9.79 8.09 2.19
N HIS A 38 11.01 7.92 2.69
CA HIS A 38 11.60 6.60 2.89
C HIS A 38 11.10 5.98 4.19
N TYR A 39 9.95 5.31 4.13
CA TYR A 39 9.38 4.59 5.26
C TYR A 39 9.58 3.08 5.12
N SER A 40 9.72 2.39 6.24
CA SER A 40 9.89 0.95 6.32
C SER A 40 8.56 0.21 6.11
N ARG A 41 8.64 -1.01 5.58
CA ARG A 41 7.51 -1.97 5.50
C ARG A 41 6.93 -2.38 6.86
N MET A 42 7.55 -2.00 7.98
CA MET A 42 7.09 -2.31 9.33
C MET A 42 5.91 -1.42 9.74
N ALA A 43 4.87 -2.01 10.31
CA ALA A 43 3.67 -1.27 10.71
C ALA A 43 3.98 -0.31 11.88
N CYS A 44 3.52 0.94 11.75
CA CYS A 44 3.63 1.93 12.81
C CYS A 44 2.68 1.58 13.98
N PRO A 45 3.20 1.38 15.21
CA PRO A 45 2.38 1.03 16.36
C PRO A 45 1.43 2.18 16.76
N ASP A 46 1.83 3.43 16.54
CA ASP A 46 1.00 4.60 16.86
C ASP A 46 -0.16 4.76 15.89
N PHE A 47 0.09 4.52 14.59
CA PHE A 47 -0.96 4.57 13.57
C PHE A 47 -2.00 3.47 13.81
N ARG A 48 -1.58 2.29 14.29
CA ARG A 48 -2.50 1.21 14.64
C ARG A 48 -3.48 1.61 15.76
N LYS A 49 -3.07 2.51 16.65
CA LYS A 49 -3.89 2.96 17.80
C LYS A 49 -4.91 4.03 17.44
N GLU A 50 -4.67 4.86 16.42
CA GLU A 50 -5.67 5.68 15.74
C GLU A 50 -4.99 6.62 14.73
N SER A 51 -3.98 7.35 15.21
CA SER A 51 -3.25 8.34 14.42
C SER A 51 -1.80 8.46 14.89
N CYS A 52 -0.88 8.55 13.93
CA CYS A 52 0.54 8.74 14.22
C CYS A 52 0.86 10.24 14.22
N ARG A 53 1.35 10.76 15.34
CA ARG A 53 1.73 12.19 15.48
C ARG A 53 2.89 12.61 14.59
N ARG A 54 3.72 11.66 14.14
CA ARG A 54 4.82 11.91 13.20
C ARG A 54 4.33 12.23 11.79
N GLY A 55 3.07 11.91 11.46
CA GLY A 55 2.50 12.16 10.14
C GLY A 55 3.39 11.63 9.01
N ASN A 56 3.63 12.45 7.99
CA ASN A 56 4.47 12.09 6.85
C ASN A 56 5.97 11.93 7.18
N ALA A 57 6.41 12.36 8.36
CA ALA A 57 7.78 12.16 8.83
C ALA A 57 7.96 10.81 9.55
N CYS A 58 6.92 9.97 9.62
CA CYS A 58 7.04 8.63 10.17
C CYS A 58 7.83 7.72 9.22
N GLU A 59 8.86 7.07 9.74
CA GLU A 59 9.67 6.08 9.01
C GLU A 59 9.03 4.68 9.00
N LEU A 60 7.77 4.55 9.41
CA LEU A 60 7.06 3.27 9.51
C LEU A 60 5.77 3.33 8.71
N ALA A 61 5.35 2.19 8.16
CA ALA A 61 4.14 2.07 7.36
C ALA A 61 2.88 2.40 8.17
N HIS A 62 2.09 3.35 7.67
CA HIS A 62 0.77 3.71 8.11
C HIS A 62 -0.28 2.86 7.38
N GLY A 63 -0.58 1.71 7.97
CA GLY A 63 -1.65 0.83 7.51
C GLY A 63 -1.20 -0.26 6.53
N VAL A 64 -2.18 -1.07 6.13
CA VAL A 64 -1.97 -2.28 5.30
C VAL A 64 -1.39 -1.92 3.94
N PHE A 65 -1.86 -0.82 3.33
CA PHE A 65 -1.47 -0.42 1.99
C PHE A 65 0.00 0.01 1.94
N GLU A 66 0.46 0.81 2.89
CA GLU A 66 1.88 1.17 2.95
C GLU A 66 2.78 -0.03 3.22
N CYS A 67 2.35 -0.92 4.10
CA CYS A 67 3.10 -2.11 4.48
C CYS A 67 3.25 -3.08 3.30
N TRP A 68 2.14 -3.40 2.63
CA TRP A 68 2.09 -4.45 1.62
C TRP A 68 2.32 -3.96 0.19
N MET A 69 2.08 -2.68 -0.09
CA MET A 69 2.56 -2.01 -1.30
C MET A 69 3.92 -1.33 -1.06
N HIS A 70 4.72 -1.80 -0.11
CA HIS A 70 6.13 -1.43 -0.01
C HIS A 70 6.96 -2.28 -1.01
N PRO A 71 7.99 -1.72 -1.69
CA PRO A 71 8.81 -2.44 -2.67
C PRO A 71 9.29 -3.80 -2.14
N ALA A 72 9.78 -3.81 -0.91
CA ALA A 72 10.23 -5.04 -0.24
C ALA A 72 9.12 -6.06 0.17
N ARG A 73 7.85 -5.91 -0.25
CA ARG A 73 6.74 -6.85 0.03
C ARG A 73 5.79 -7.07 -1.14
N TYR A 74 5.59 -6.06 -1.98
CA TYR A 74 4.60 -6.12 -3.04
C TYR A 74 4.92 -7.24 -4.04
N GLN A 75 3.96 -8.16 -4.18
CA GLN A 75 4.04 -9.32 -5.07
C GLN A 75 5.27 -10.21 -4.82
N THR A 76 5.81 -10.24 -3.59
CA THR A 76 6.92 -11.13 -3.23
C THR A 76 6.44 -12.48 -2.68
N GLN A 77 5.13 -12.66 -2.50
CA GLN A 77 4.53 -13.86 -1.90
C GLN A 77 3.23 -14.24 -2.65
N PRO A 78 2.92 -15.55 -2.79
CA PRO A 78 1.66 -16.02 -3.34
C PRO A 78 0.48 -15.69 -2.43
N TYR A 79 -0.66 -15.35 -3.03
CA TYR A 79 -1.92 -15.37 -2.33
C TYR A 79 -2.38 -16.82 -2.13
N LYS A 80 -2.97 -17.12 -0.97
CA LYS A 80 -3.37 -18.48 -0.58
C LYS A 80 -4.34 -19.12 -1.58
N ASP A 81 -5.28 -18.35 -2.12
CA ASP A 81 -6.31 -18.87 -3.03
C ASP A 81 -6.00 -18.60 -4.51
N GLY A 82 -4.78 -18.17 -4.83
CA GLY A 82 -4.34 -17.91 -6.20
C GLY A 82 -5.31 -16.99 -6.97
N ARG A 83 -5.73 -17.43 -8.15
CA ARG A 83 -6.58 -16.65 -9.08
C ARG A 83 -8.03 -16.44 -8.59
N ASN A 84 -8.48 -17.13 -7.56
CA ASN A 84 -9.87 -17.02 -7.05
C ASN A 84 -10.07 -15.86 -6.06
N CYS A 85 -9.11 -14.93 -5.96
CA CYS A 85 -9.18 -13.80 -5.04
C CYS A 85 -10.21 -12.74 -5.51
N PRO A 86 -11.30 -12.49 -4.76
CA PRO A 86 -12.34 -11.55 -5.16
C PRO A 86 -11.98 -10.09 -4.87
N ARG A 87 -10.80 -9.82 -4.30
CA ARG A 87 -10.39 -8.46 -3.92
C ARG A 87 -10.06 -7.64 -5.17
N PRO A 88 -10.37 -6.34 -5.23
CA PRO A 88 -9.98 -5.51 -6.38
C PRO A 88 -8.50 -5.09 -6.33
N VAL A 89 -7.92 -5.03 -5.13
CA VAL A 89 -6.52 -4.66 -4.91
C VAL A 89 -5.73 -5.87 -4.43
N TYR A 90 -4.65 -6.16 -5.13
CA TYR A 90 -3.80 -7.32 -4.88
C TYR A 90 -2.43 -6.91 -4.37
N PHE A 91 -2.09 -7.33 -3.16
CA PHE A 91 -0.75 -7.15 -2.57
C PHE A 91 0.19 -8.31 -2.87
N PHE A 92 -0.39 -9.47 -3.10
CA PHE A 92 0.26 -10.75 -3.33
C PHE A 92 0.19 -11.11 -4.81
N MET A 93 0.99 -12.08 -5.25
CA MET A 93 0.90 -12.61 -6.60
C MET A 93 -0.20 -13.67 -6.70
N HIS A 94 -0.92 -13.67 -7.82
CA HIS A 94 -1.93 -14.65 -8.21
C HIS A 94 -1.46 -15.58 -9.31
N THR A 95 -0.38 -15.19 -9.99
CA THR A 95 0.29 -16.01 -10.98
C THR A 95 1.81 -15.92 -10.78
N PRO A 96 2.58 -16.95 -11.19
CA PRO A 96 4.04 -16.93 -11.07
C PRO A 96 4.70 -15.75 -11.81
N GLU A 97 4.10 -15.29 -12.91
CA GLU A 97 4.62 -14.17 -13.72
C GLU A 97 4.53 -12.83 -12.98
N GLN A 98 3.68 -12.74 -11.96
CA GLN A 98 3.57 -11.55 -11.11
C GLN A 98 4.60 -11.56 -9.97
N LEU A 99 5.37 -12.65 -9.78
CA LEU A 99 6.34 -12.74 -8.70
C LEU A 99 7.44 -11.70 -8.87
N ARG A 100 7.57 -10.82 -7.87
CA ARG A 100 8.65 -9.84 -7.82
C ARG A 100 9.79 -10.37 -6.96
N LEU A 101 10.88 -10.76 -7.60
CA LEU A 101 12.10 -11.11 -6.90
C LEU A 101 12.76 -9.84 -6.37
N LEU A 102 13.14 -9.87 -5.09
CA LEU A 102 13.96 -8.82 -4.51
C LEU A 102 15.42 -9.10 -4.87
N PRO A 103 16.23 -8.07 -5.15
CA PRO A 103 17.67 -8.26 -5.27
C PRO A 103 18.18 -8.91 -3.98
N ALA A 104 19.01 -9.94 -4.12
CA ALA A 104 19.64 -10.58 -2.97
C ALA A 104 20.40 -9.50 -2.21
N THR A 105 20.05 -9.31 -0.93
CA THR A 105 20.87 -8.51 -0.03
C THR A 105 22.17 -9.28 0.17
N ALA A 106 23.25 -8.78 -0.43
CA ALA A 106 24.61 -9.25 -0.17
C ALA A 106 25.01 -9.00 1.29
#